data_AF-A0A849QJN9-F1
#
_entry.id   AF-A0A849QJN9-F1
#
_cell.length_a   1.000
_cell.length_b   1.000
_cell.length_c   1.000
_cell.angle_alpha   90.00
_cell.angle_beta   90.00
_cell.angle_gamma   90.00
#
_symmetry.space_group_name_H-M   'P 1'
#
loop_
_entity.id
_entity.type
_entity.pdbx_description
1 polymer ?
#
loop_
_entity_poly.entity_id
_entity_poly.type
_entity_poly.pdbx_seq_one_letter_code
_entity_poly.pdbx_strand_id
1 'polypeptide(L)'
;MNKKITAVTLTAIMVLTMFTAMVPAASAAKEVSAPYEFIGVVNTSNMAPLEYFNISAESLTHPGILYFDLDDKDGNETLDFFTLAGSDEHTIGDGNLTYTTTLWTDGGYEYISWLGDKYRKVPGEWVISEELVDEDDEDDHLLRV
;
A
#
# COMPACT_ATOMS: atom_id res chain seq x y z
N MET A 1 1.67 -44.10 30.37
CA MET A 1 2.32 -42.78 30.32
C MET A 1 2.44 -42.37 28.87
N ASN A 2 1.44 -41.66 28.33
CA ASN A 2 1.47 -41.12 26.97
C ASN A 2 1.35 -39.60 27.05
N LYS A 3 2.40 -38.91 26.61
CA LYS A 3 2.44 -37.46 26.42
C LYS A 3 1.33 -37.07 25.46
N LYS A 4 0.41 -36.21 25.89
CA LYS A 4 -0.48 -35.50 24.97
C LYS A 4 0.11 -34.12 24.76
N ILE A 5 0.55 -33.90 23.52
CA ILE A 5 1.04 -32.62 23.00
C ILE A 5 -0.17 -31.69 22.95
N THR A 6 -0.11 -30.59 23.69
CA THR A 6 -1.10 -29.52 23.60
C THR A 6 -0.79 -28.70 22.35
N ALA A 7 -1.56 -28.90 21.29
CA ALA A 7 -1.56 -27.99 20.15
C ALA A 7 -2.27 -26.70 20.58
N VAL A 8 -1.54 -25.59 20.54
CA VAL A 8 -2.10 -24.24 20.64
C VAL A 8 -2.68 -23.90 19.29
N THR A 9 -4.00 -23.99 19.14
CA THR A 9 -4.71 -23.37 18.02
C THR A 9 -4.78 -21.87 18.26
N LEU A 10 -3.87 -21.13 17.61
CA LEU A 10 -3.95 -19.69 17.49
C LEU A 10 -5.10 -19.39 16.51
N THR A 11 -6.30 -19.16 17.05
CA THR A 11 -7.43 -18.68 16.24
C THR A 11 -7.23 -17.17 16.12
N ALA A 12 -6.71 -16.73 14.97
CA ALA A 12 -6.70 -15.31 14.62
C ALA A 12 -8.16 -14.88 14.42
N ILE A 13 -8.73 -14.19 15.41
CA ILE A 13 -10.04 -13.58 15.30
C ILE A 13 -9.82 -12.20 14.65
N MET A 14 -9.94 -12.10 13.33
CA MET A 14 -10.17 -10.81 12.67
C MET A 14 -11.61 -10.37 12.97
N VAL A 15 -11.79 -9.62 14.06
CA VAL A 15 -13.05 -8.93 14.36
C VAL A 15 -13.11 -7.68 13.49
N LEU A 16 -13.86 -7.75 12.38
CA LEU A 16 -14.31 -6.55 11.68
C LEU A 16 -15.47 -5.93 12.49
N THR A 17 -15.14 -5.15 13.52
CA THR A 17 -16.10 -4.36 14.28
C THR A 17 -16.50 -3.13 13.47
N MET A 18 -17.59 -3.23 12.70
CA MET A 18 -18.28 -2.04 12.18
C MET A 18 -18.89 -1.27 13.37
N PHE A 19 -18.23 -0.18 13.79
CA PHE A 19 -18.83 0.75 14.74
C PHE A 19 -19.87 1.61 14.03
N THR A 20 -21.12 1.16 14.00
CA THR A 20 -22.27 2.05 13.74
C THR A 20 -22.55 2.87 15.01
N ALA A 21 -21.76 3.91 15.25
CA ALA A 21 -22.10 4.93 16.24
C ALA A 21 -23.01 5.97 15.57
N MET A 22 -24.24 6.02 16.06
CA MET A 22 -25.30 6.95 15.69
C MET A 22 -24.85 8.39 16.01
N VAL A 23 -24.40 9.14 15.00
CA VAL A 23 -24.13 10.59 15.10
C VAL A 23 -25.31 11.35 14.47
N PRO A 24 -25.96 12.30 15.18
CA PRO A 24 -27.06 13.05 14.62
C PRO A 24 -26.56 14.11 13.62
N ALA A 25 -27.28 14.24 12.50
CA ALA A 25 -27.06 15.14 11.36
C ALA A 25 -25.88 14.77 10.44
N ALA A 26 -26.00 13.63 9.76
CA ALA A 26 -25.12 13.28 8.64
C ALA A 26 -25.38 14.23 7.45
N SER A 27 -24.52 15.23 7.28
CA SER A 27 -24.25 15.81 5.96
C SER A 27 -23.91 14.65 5.02
N ALA A 28 -24.57 14.57 3.86
CA ALA A 28 -24.45 13.52 2.86
C ALA A 28 -23.06 12.84 2.84
N ALA A 29 -22.92 11.73 3.57
CA ALA A 29 -21.74 10.90 3.51
C ALA A 29 -21.78 10.21 2.15
N LYS A 30 -20.79 10.46 1.30
CA LYS A 30 -20.64 9.73 0.05
C LYS A 30 -20.35 8.28 0.41
N GLU A 31 -21.30 7.38 0.14
CA GLU A 31 -21.08 5.95 0.30
C GLU A 31 -20.06 5.50 -0.75
N VAL A 32 -18.98 4.89 -0.25
CA VAL A 32 -17.90 4.35 -1.07
C VAL A 32 -18.14 2.85 -1.19
N SER A 33 -18.56 2.41 -2.37
CA SER A 33 -19.17 1.08 -2.59
C SER A 33 -18.21 0.00 -3.11
N ALA A 34 -16.92 0.30 -3.25
CA ALA A 34 -15.89 -0.64 -3.71
C ALA A 34 -14.75 -0.72 -2.68
N PRO A 35 -13.85 -1.71 -2.76
CA PRO A 35 -12.64 -1.71 -1.93
C PRO A 35 -11.74 -0.57 -2.42
N TYR A 36 -11.70 0.52 -1.65
CA TYR A 36 -10.73 1.60 -1.85
C TYR A 36 -9.87 1.69 -0.61
N GLU A 37 -8.60 1.98 -0.83
CA GLU A 37 -7.70 2.43 0.21
C GLU A 37 -7.64 3.97 0.18
N PHE A 38 -7.71 4.60 1.36
CA PHE A 38 -7.62 6.04 1.50
C PHE A 38 -6.24 6.40 2.01
N ILE A 39 -5.53 7.24 1.25
CA ILE A 39 -4.18 7.72 1.63
C ILE A 39 -4.23 8.78 2.73
N GLY A 40 -5.34 9.52 2.82
CA GLY A 40 -5.52 10.52 3.85
C GLY A 40 -6.86 11.23 3.76
N VAL A 41 -7.21 11.91 4.85
CA VAL A 41 -8.37 12.81 4.91
C VAL A 41 -7.87 14.14 5.45
N VAL A 42 -8.14 15.21 4.71
CA VAL A 42 -7.72 16.56 5.07
C VAL A 42 -8.97 17.41 5.27
N ASN A 43 -9.06 18.05 6.42
CA ASN A 43 -10.14 18.99 6.69
C ASN A 43 -9.66 20.42 6.42
N THR A 44 -10.01 20.95 5.25
CA THR A 44 -9.63 22.31 4.81
C THR A 44 -10.43 23.41 5.49
N SER A 45 -11.54 23.09 6.19
CA SER A 45 -12.48 24.09 6.74
C SER A 45 -11.86 24.97 7.83
N ASN A 46 -10.77 24.52 8.46
CA ASN A 46 -10.08 25.22 9.55
C ASN A 46 -8.68 25.71 9.13
N MET A 47 -8.27 25.48 7.89
CA MET A 47 -6.96 25.89 7.39
C MET A 47 -6.97 27.36 7.00
N ALA A 48 -5.86 28.05 7.24
CA ALA A 48 -5.72 29.42 6.77
C ALA A 48 -5.63 29.44 5.23
N PRO A 49 -6.12 30.50 4.55
CA PRO A 49 -5.87 30.67 3.13
C PRO A 49 -4.37 30.62 2.83
N LEU A 50 -3.98 29.87 1.81
CA LEU A 50 -2.58 29.67 1.39
C LEU A 50 -1.74 28.76 2.31
N GLU A 51 -2.36 28.01 3.21
CA GLU A 51 -1.67 26.97 3.98
C GLU A 51 -1.52 25.68 3.17
N TYR A 52 -0.36 25.04 3.20
CA TYR A 52 -0.16 23.76 2.52
C TYR A 52 -0.52 22.60 3.44
N PHE A 53 -1.13 21.56 2.88
CA PHE A 53 -1.18 20.26 3.53
C PHE A 53 -0.44 19.22 2.70
N ASN A 54 0.10 18.21 3.39
CA ASN A 54 0.82 17.09 2.81
C ASN A 54 -0.02 15.82 2.98
N ILE A 55 -0.04 15.00 1.93
CA ILE A 55 -0.49 13.63 1.97
C ILE A 55 0.68 12.75 1.50
N SER A 56 0.94 11.69 2.26
CA SER A 56 2.03 10.75 2.00
C SER A 56 1.50 9.32 2.07
N ALA A 57 1.93 8.50 1.13
CA ALA A 57 1.74 7.06 1.15
C ALA A 57 3.11 6.38 1.13
N GLU A 58 3.29 5.36 1.97
CA GLU A 58 4.45 4.47 1.94
C GLU A 58 3.93 3.03 1.78
N SER A 59 4.67 2.17 1.08
CA SER A 59 4.34 0.75 0.92
C SER A 59 3.92 0.07 2.22
N LEU A 60 4.61 0.35 3.32
CA LEU A 60 4.34 -0.24 4.63
C LEU A 60 2.98 0.17 5.21
N THR A 61 2.51 1.38 4.91
CA THR A 61 1.28 1.94 5.47
C THR A 61 0.09 1.83 4.52
N HIS A 62 0.36 1.72 3.21
CA HIS A 62 -0.65 1.67 2.15
C HIS A 62 -0.40 0.54 1.14
N PRO A 63 -0.38 -0.74 1.59
CA PRO A 63 -0.01 -1.89 0.75
C PRO A 63 -1.09 -2.29 -0.28
N GLY A 64 -2.26 -1.64 -0.27
CA GLY A 64 -3.28 -1.82 -1.31
C GLY A 64 -3.12 -0.89 -2.51
N ILE A 65 -2.20 0.08 -2.44
CA ILE A 65 -1.87 1.03 -3.51
C ILE A 65 -0.42 0.88 -3.95
N LEU A 66 0.49 0.66 -3.00
CA LEU A 66 1.92 0.55 -3.23
C LEU A 66 2.39 -0.88 -2.94
N TYR A 67 3.36 -1.37 -3.71
CA TYR A 67 3.92 -2.71 -3.58
C TYR A 67 4.51 -2.89 -2.19
N PHE A 68 4.14 -3.99 -1.55
CA PHE A 68 4.70 -4.41 -0.28
C PHE A 68 4.89 -5.91 -0.31
N ASP A 69 6.13 -6.35 -0.08
CA ASP A 69 6.47 -7.76 0.06
C ASP A 69 6.08 -8.23 1.46
N LEU A 70 5.13 -9.16 1.55
CA LEU A 70 4.61 -9.64 2.83
C LEU A 70 5.59 -10.55 3.58
N ASP A 71 6.45 -11.26 2.84
CA ASP A 71 7.38 -12.23 3.41
C ASP A 71 8.57 -11.51 4.03
N ASP A 72 9.13 -10.54 3.30
CA ASP A 72 10.24 -9.71 3.77
C ASP A 72 9.81 -8.50 4.61
N LYS A 73 8.50 -8.17 4.60
CA LYS A 73 7.93 -6.96 5.20
C LYS A 73 8.61 -5.69 4.73
N ASP A 74 8.98 -5.66 3.45
CA ASP A 74 9.68 -4.55 2.83
C ASP A 74 8.86 -3.97 1.68
N GLY A 75 9.05 -2.68 1.45
CA GLY A 75 8.39 -1.98 0.37
C GLY A 75 9.05 -0.65 0.13
N ASN A 76 9.38 -0.37 -1.12
CA ASN A 76 10.34 0.66 -1.48
C ASN A 76 9.70 1.84 -2.20
N GLU A 77 8.37 1.96 -2.18
CA GLU A 77 7.64 3.06 -2.81
C GLU A 77 7.18 4.11 -1.80
N THR A 78 7.24 5.36 -2.24
CA THR A 78 6.65 6.50 -1.55
C THR A 78 5.95 7.40 -2.56
N LEU A 79 4.74 7.83 -2.22
CA LEU A 79 3.98 8.83 -2.97
C LEU A 79 3.70 10.00 -2.04
N ASP A 80 4.31 11.14 -2.33
CA ASP A 80 4.10 12.38 -1.59
C ASP A 80 3.46 13.43 -2.50
N PHE A 81 2.45 14.11 -1.98
CA PHE A 81 1.99 15.33 -2.61
C PHE A 81 1.51 16.37 -1.61
N PHE A 82 1.56 17.62 -2.03
CA PHE A 82 1.06 18.74 -1.25
C PHE A 82 0.22 19.68 -2.10
N THR A 83 -0.82 20.24 -1.49
CA THR A 83 -1.68 21.21 -2.16
C THR A 83 -2.05 22.34 -1.21
N LEU A 84 -2.55 23.42 -1.79
CA LEU A 84 -2.80 24.68 -1.12
C LEU A 84 -4.25 24.76 -0.66
N ALA A 85 -4.45 25.01 0.64
CA ALA A 85 -5.76 25.29 1.19
C ALA A 85 -6.33 26.57 0.57
N GLY A 86 -7.56 26.48 0.07
CA GLY A 86 -8.28 27.58 -0.56
C GLY A 86 -7.95 27.83 -2.04
N SER A 87 -7.09 27.00 -2.68
CA SER A 87 -7.07 26.89 -4.14
C SER A 87 -8.11 25.87 -4.63
N ASP A 88 -8.11 25.54 -5.93
CA ASP A 88 -8.87 24.40 -6.41
C ASP A 88 -8.34 23.11 -5.74
N GLU A 89 -9.10 22.59 -4.77
CA GLU A 89 -8.78 21.40 -3.96
C GLU A 89 -8.63 20.12 -4.82
N HIS A 90 -9.00 20.18 -6.11
CA HIS A 90 -8.88 19.09 -7.07
C HIS A 90 -7.62 19.19 -7.93
N THR A 91 -6.80 20.23 -7.76
CA THR A 91 -5.58 20.45 -8.53
C THR A 91 -4.35 20.25 -7.65
N ILE A 92 -3.43 19.40 -8.10
CA ILE A 92 -2.07 19.31 -7.57
C ILE A 92 -1.17 20.15 -8.46
N GLY A 93 -0.44 21.10 -7.86
CA GLY A 93 0.46 21.99 -8.60
C GLY A 93 1.64 21.24 -9.23
N ASP A 94 2.23 21.85 -10.25
CA ASP A 94 3.46 21.34 -10.86
C ASP A 94 4.60 21.24 -9.83
N GLY A 95 5.34 20.13 -9.84
CA GLY A 95 6.37 19.83 -8.86
C GLY A 95 5.87 19.44 -7.46
N ASN A 96 4.55 19.44 -7.21
CA ASN A 96 4.00 19.11 -5.90
C ASN A 96 3.57 17.65 -5.74
N LEU A 97 3.83 16.80 -6.74
CA LEU A 97 3.64 15.35 -6.67
C LEU A 97 4.99 14.69 -6.92
N THR A 98 5.41 13.86 -5.98
CA THR A 98 6.66 13.10 -6.06
C THR A 98 6.35 11.64 -5.79
N TYR A 99 6.73 10.80 -6.76
CA TYR A 99 6.75 9.36 -6.60
C TYR A 99 8.21 8.91 -6.55
N THR A 100 8.57 8.18 -5.51
CA THR A 100 9.92 7.68 -5.28
C THR A 100 9.89 6.17 -5.17
N THR A 101 10.85 5.51 -5.82
CA THR A 101 11.12 4.08 -5.68
C THR A 101 12.61 3.81 -5.67
N THR A 102 13.04 2.73 -5.03
CA THR A 102 14.45 2.35 -4.91
C THR A 102 14.65 0.89 -5.30
N LEU A 103 15.77 0.59 -5.96
CA LEU A 103 16.20 -0.78 -6.22
C LEU A 103 16.53 -1.50 -4.90
N TRP A 104 16.16 -2.77 -4.79
CA TRP A 104 16.65 -3.68 -3.76
C TRP A 104 17.24 -4.94 -4.39
N THR A 105 17.93 -5.75 -3.60
CA THR A 105 18.54 -7.00 -4.05
C THR A 105 17.96 -8.16 -3.26
N ASP A 106 17.48 -9.16 -3.99
CA ASP A 106 16.96 -10.41 -3.45
C ASP A 106 17.40 -11.57 -4.35
N GLY A 107 17.80 -12.71 -3.78
CA GLY A 107 18.31 -13.86 -4.54
C GLY A 107 19.53 -13.59 -5.45
N GLY A 108 20.23 -12.47 -5.29
CA GLY A 108 21.30 -12.04 -6.20
C GLY A 108 20.82 -11.29 -7.45
N TYR A 109 19.53 -10.98 -7.52
CA TYR A 109 18.91 -10.16 -8.56
C TYR A 109 18.48 -8.80 -8.01
N GLU A 110 18.47 -7.79 -8.88
CA GLU A 110 18.00 -6.44 -8.54
C GLU A 110 16.52 -6.32 -8.93
N TYR A 111 15.70 -5.84 -8.00
CA TYR A 111 14.27 -5.61 -8.18
C TYR A 111 13.91 -4.16 -7.86
N ILE A 112 12.80 -3.70 -8.43
CA ILE A 112 12.23 -2.38 -8.20
C ILE A 112 10.71 -2.47 -8.19
N SER A 113 10.08 -1.68 -7.34
CA SER A 113 8.63 -1.52 -7.29
C SER A 113 8.27 -0.36 -8.19
N TRP A 114 7.27 -0.55 -9.05
CA TRP A 114 6.84 0.48 -9.96
C TRP A 114 5.32 0.55 -10.02
N LEU A 115 4.75 1.56 -9.38
CA LEU A 115 3.32 1.85 -9.38
C LEU A 115 2.49 0.69 -8.78
N GLY A 116 2.98 0.07 -7.72
CA GLY A 116 2.29 -1.00 -7.01
C GLY A 116 2.72 -2.43 -7.37
N ASP A 117 3.53 -2.60 -8.42
CA ASP A 117 3.95 -3.91 -8.90
C ASP A 117 5.47 -4.13 -8.76
N LYS A 118 5.90 -5.38 -8.57
CA LYS A 118 7.32 -5.80 -8.53
C LYS A 118 7.85 -6.06 -9.94
N TYR A 119 9.00 -5.47 -10.25
CA TYR A 119 9.72 -5.68 -11.50
C TYR A 119 11.16 -6.08 -11.24
N ARG A 120 11.72 -6.87 -12.14
CA ARG A 120 13.13 -7.22 -12.16
C ARG A 120 13.90 -6.22 -13.03
N LYS A 121 15.03 -5.73 -12.52
CA LYS A 121 15.93 -4.86 -13.29
C LYS A 121 16.87 -5.71 -14.15
N VAL A 122 16.93 -5.40 -15.43
CA VAL A 122 17.77 -6.12 -16.39
C VAL A 122 19.25 -5.75 -16.16
N PRO A 123 20.16 -6.73 -16.01
CA PRO A 123 21.58 -6.45 -15.84
C PRO A 123 22.18 -5.68 -17.04
N GLY A 124 22.97 -4.65 -16.76
CA GLY A 124 23.69 -3.87 -17.78
C GLY A 124 22.89 -2.76 -18.47
N GLU A 125 21.57 -2.69 -18.27
CA GLU A 125 20.70 -1.65 -18.84
C GLU A 125 19.77 -1.05 -17.78
N TRP A 126 19.24 0.14 -18.03
CA TRP A 126 18.18 0.72 -17.19
C TRP A 126 16.81 0.35 -17.77
N VAL A 127 16.51 -0.95 -17.72
CA VAL A 127 15.27 -1.56 -18.19
C VAL A 127 14.70 -2.42 -17.09
N ILE A 128 13.39 -2.37 -16.91
CA ILE A 128 12.63 -3.18 -15.97
C ILE A 128 11.75 -4.16 -16.75
N SER A 129 11.57 -5.36 -16.22
CA SER A 129 10.73 -6.40 -16.80
C SER A 129 9.89 -7.05 -15.72
N GLU A 130 8.65 -7.40 -16.05
CA GLU A 130 7.89 -8.34 -15.24
C GLU A 130 8.62 -9.68 -15.26
N GLU A 131 8.60 -10.37 -14.13
CA GLU A 131 9.09 -11.74 -14.02
C GLU A 131 7.96 -12.67 -14.42
N LEU A 132 8.18 -13.46 -15.48
CA LEU A 132 7.15 -14.34 -16.02
C LEU A 132 7.10 -15.70 -15.32
N VAL A 133 8.25 -16.19 -14.87
CA VAL A 133 8.44 -17.46 -14.17
C VAL A 133 9.63 -17.29 -13.24
N ASP A 134 9.41 -17.53 -11.95
CA ASP A 134 10.49 -17.79 -11.00
C ASP A 134 10.68 -19.31 -10.93
N GLU A 135 11.79 -19.82 -11.49
CA GLU A 135 12.09 -21.26 -11.51
C GLU A 135 12.75 -21.75 -10.21
N ASP A 136 13.17 -20.82 -9.33
CA ASP A 136 13.83 -21.14 -8.06
C ASP A 136 12.84 -21.14 -6.88
N ASP A 137 11.66 -20.56 -7.06
CA ASP A 137 10.55 -20.74 -6.12
C ASP A 137 10.10 -22.20 -6.18
N GLU A 138 10.04 -22.88 -5.02
CA GLU A 138 9.49 -24.24 -4.91
C GLU A 138 7.99 -24.16 -5.18
N ASP A 139 7.63 -24.07 -6.45
CA ASP A 139 6.27 -24.07 -6.95
C ASP A 139 5.73 -25.49 -6.78
N ASP A 140 5.39 -25.84 -5.54
CA ASP A 140 4.62 -27.03 -5.19
C ASP A 140 3.25 -26.86 -5.85
N HIS A 141 3.18 -27.20 -7.13
CA HIS A 141 1.94 -27.34 -7.86
C HIS A 141 1.17 -28.48 -7.18
N LEU A 142 0.35 -28.14 -6.18
CA LEU A 142 -0.60 -29.04 -5.57
C LEU A 142 -1.64 -29.43 -6.62
N LEU A 143 -1.32 -30.46 -7.40
CA LEU A 143 -2.28 -31.20 -8.20
C LEU A 143 -3.27 -31.83 -7.23
N ARG A 144 -4.38 -31.12 -7.00
CA ARG A 144 -5.51 -31.60 -6.23
C ARG A 144 -6.13 -32.79 -6.97
N VAL A 145 -5.88 -33.99 -6.46
CA VAL A 145 -6.57 -35.25 -6.86
C VAL A 145 -7.95 -35.30 -6.24
#